data_AF-A0A182T356-F1
#
_entry.id   AF-A0A182T356-F1
#
_cell.length_a   1.000
_cell.length_b   1.000
_cell.length_c   1.000
_cell.angle_alpha   90.00
_cell.angle_beta   90.00
_cell.angle_gamma   90.00
#
_symmetry.space_group_name_H-M   'P 1'
#
loop_
_entity.id
_entity.type
_entity.pdbx_description
1 polymer ?
#
loop_
_entity_poly.entity_id
_entity_poly.type
_entity_poly.pdbx_seq_one_letter_code
_entity_poly.pdbx_strand_id
1 'polypeptide(L)'
;MIVETIISVTFGPSKTGILAKTVVHGVQLEPLHVIRKRSIDQPLRILIVYDESVYRLDTDKFSLINNTILPEAVRFWEQALMVRQTKETIRLNRKCESSQVFVKNSMTYCIDSCKQATLCGEVQVPPDHLDVCRVCNSTGQDCHEDANTTAGPGISNADFVFYVSALQSERCHKGLTVAYAAHCQQEAALDRPIAGHANLCPDSISTKPQELQTLLSTVKHEILHALGFSVSLYAFFRNDDGSPRTPRKPDTGKPYLNEKFQIHQWSEDTIRKVVRTDWAVRDGTINRTIDMFVTPRVVQEVRDHFSCQKLEGAELEDQGGEGTALTHWEKRVLENEAMTGTHTQSSAFSRITLALMEDSGWYKANYSMASPLTWGRGLGCNFAMRSCKDWITSNTLRLALWKAKQKAITLCIVF
;
A
#
# COMPACT_ATOMS: atom_id res chain seq x y z
N MET A 1 -5.05 -29.47 30.72
CA MET A 1 -5.90 -28.26 30.70
C MET A 1 -5.09 -27.15 30.06
N ILE A 2 -5.31 -26.90 28.78
CA ILE A 2 -4.71 -25.76 28.08
C ILE A 2 -5.55 -24.56 28.52
N VAL A 3 -4.95 -23.63 29.25
CA VAL A 3 -5.59 -22.38 29.65
C VAL A 3 -5.78 -21.57 28.37
N GLU A 4 -7.01 -21.54 27.84
CA GLU A 4 -7.38 -20.67 26.73
C GLU A 4 -7.15 -19.22 27.14
N THR A 5 -6.11 -18.59 26.60
CA THR A 5 -5.76 -17.21 26.94
C THR A 5 -6.52 -16.27 26.01
N ILE A 6 -7.51 -15.57 26.58
CA ILE A 6 -8.25 -14.49 25.92
C ILE A 6 -7.38 -13.24 25.95
N ILE A 7 -7.06 -12.68 24.78
CA ILE A 7 -6.20 -11.50 24.67
C ILE A 7 -7.03 -10.33 24.14
N SER A 8 -7.16 -9.28 24.95
CA SER A 8 -7.74 -8.00 24.53
C SER A 8 -6.69 -7.20 23.77
N VAL A 9 -6.96 -6.88 22.51
CA VAL A 9 -6.11 -6.05 21.66
C VAL A 9 -6.75 -4.68 21.54
N THR A 10 -6.05 -3.63 21.98
CA THR A 10 -6.51 -2.25 21.83
C THR A 10 -5.92 -1.61 20.59
N PHE A 11 -6.77 -1.21 19.64
CA PHE A 11 -6.39 -0.23 18.63
C PHE A 11 -6.70 1.17 19.20
N GLY A 12 -5.69 2.01 19.43
CA GLY A 12 -5.88 3.28 20.14
C GLY A 12 -6.66 4.33 19.33
N PRO A 13 -7.30 5.31 19.98
CA PRO A 13 -7.87 6.47 19.29
C PRO A 13 -6.72 7.34 18.75
N SER A 14 -6.45 7.27 17.45
CA SER A 14 -5.43 8.16 16.87
C SER A 14 -5.89 9.62 16.93
N LYS A 15 -4.97 10.53 17.27
CA LYS A 15 -5.12 11.98 17.11
C LYS A 15 -4.77 12.45 15.69
N THR A 16 -4.53 11.51 14.78
CA THR A 16 -3.90 11.71 13.48
C THR A 16 -4.73 11.04 12.39
N GLY A 17 -5.48 11.84 11.65
CA GLY A 17 -6.31 11.31 10.58
C GLY A 17 -5.47 10.49 9.60
N ILE A 18 -5.94 9.26 9.33
CA ILE A 18 -5.69 8.48 8.11
C ILE A 18 -4.48 7.53 8.19
N LEU A 19 -4.73 6.27 8.59
CA LEU A 19 -4.26 5.04 7.90
C LEU A 19 -4.54 3.75 8.72
N ALA A 20 -4.60 3.82 10.05
CA ALA A 20 -4.69 2.60 10.89
C ALA A 20 -6.05 2.34 11.57
N LYS A 21 -7.00 3.30 11.55
CA LYS A 21 -8.25 3.24 12.33
C LYS A 21 -9.31 2.24 11.83
N THR A 22 -9.11 1.58 10.70
CA THR A 22 -10.21 0.95 9.94
C THR A 22 -9.88 -0.41 9.33
N VAL A 23 -8.66 -0.91 9.53
CA VAL A 23 -8.24 -2.15 8.88
C VAL A 23 -8.68 -3.34 9.73
N VAL A 24 -9.50 -4.21 9.15
CA VAL A 24 -9.90 -5.46 9.79
C VAL A 24 -8.99 -6.57 9.31
N HIS A 25 -8.26 -7.18 10.23
CA HIS A 25 -7.36 -8.28 9.91
C HIS A 25 -8.04 -9.63 10.15
N GLY A 26 -7.47 -10.68 9.56
CA GLY A 26 -7.81 -12.05 9.93
C GLY A 26 -9.07 -12.57 9.25
N VAL A 27 -9.32 -12.16 8.00
CA VAL A 27 -10.35 -12.81 7.19
C VAL A 27 -9.94 -14.25 6.94
N GLN A 28 -10.78 -15.19 7.37
CA GLN A 28 -10.51 -16.61 7.24
C GLN A 28 -10.90 -17.07 5.84
N LEU A 29 -9.91 -17.52 5.07
CA LEU A 29 -10.10 -18.08 3.74
C LEU A 29 -9.78 -19.57 3.78
N GLU A 30 -8.49 -19.89 3.91
CA GLU A 30 -8.00 -21.26 4.01
C GLU A 30 -6.88 -21.36 5.06
N PRO A 31 -6.63 -22.55 5.62
CA PRO A 31 -5.52 -22.75 6.55
C PRO A 31 -4.16 -22.44 5.92
N LEU A 32 -3.25 -21.87 6.72
CA LEU A 32 -1.90 -21.47 6.27
C LEU A 32 -1.12 -22.58 5.55
N HIS A 33 -1.20 -23.82 6.04
CA HIS A 33 -0.48 -24.95 5.47
C HIS A 33 -0.99 -25.36 4.08
N VAL A 34 -2.22 -24.97 3.72
CA VAL A 34 -2.79 -25.18 2.39
C VAL A 34 -2.30 -24.08 1.44
N ILE A 35 -2.45 -22.82 1.84
CA ILE A 35 -2.06 -21.67 1.00
C ILE A 35 -0.55 -21.66 0.72
N ARG A 36 0.31 -21.95 1.71
CA ARG A 36 1.78 -21.96 1.51
C ARG A 36 2.25 -22.96 0.45
N LYS A 37 1.53 -24.07 0.25
CA LYS A 37 1.86 -25.10 -0.76
C LYS A 37 1.38 -24.72 -2.16
N ARG A 38 0.54 -23.70 -2.30
CA ARG A 38 0.01 -23.24 -3.59
C ARG A 38 1.05 -22.44 -4.34
N SER A 39 1.20 -22.74 -5.63
CA SER A 39 2.04 -21.96 -6.53
C SER A 39 1.44 -20.58 -6.79
N ILE A 40 2.31 -19.60 -7.04
CA ILE A 40 1.92 -18.30 -7.61
C ILE A 40 1.92 -18.47 -9.13
N ASP A 41 0.81 -18.92 -9.70
CA ASP A 41 0.73 -19.41 -11.07
C ASP A 41 -0.38 -18.77 -11.91
N GLN A 42 -1.17 -17.85 -11.34
CA GLN A 42 -2.23 -17.15 -12.07
C GLN A 42 -2.19 -15.63 -11.89
N PRO A 43 -2.64 -14.86 -12.90
CA PRO A 43 -2.83 -13.41 -12.81
C PRO A 43 -3.74 -13.03 -11.64
N LEU A 44 -3.46 -11.91 -10.96
CA LEU A 44 -4.35 -11.40 -9.92
C LEU A 44 -5.75 -11.13 -10.52
N ARG A 45 -6.82 -11.53 -9.82
CA ARG A 45 -8.22 -11.21 -10.21
C ARG A 45 -8.79 -10.17 -9.27
N ILE A 46 -9.11 -8.99 -9.77
CA ILE A 46 -9.67 -7.88 -8.99
C ILE A 46 -11.15 -7.70 -9.33
N LEU A 47 -12.01 -7.88 -8.33
CA LEU A 47 -13.43 -7.54 -8.45
C LEU A 47 -13.66 -6.09 -8.08
N ILE A 48 -14.21 -5.30 -9.00
CA ILE A 48 -14.63 -3.91 -8.74
C ILE A 48 -16.06 -3.90 -8.20
N VAL A 49 -16.30 -3.15 -7.14
CA VAL A 49 -17.64 -2.90 -6.58
C VAL A 49 -17.84 -1.39 -6.50
N TYR A 50 -18.83 -0.89 -7.22
CA TYR A 50 -19.14 0.54 -7.24
C TYR A 50 -20.11 0.92 -6.13
N ASP A 51 -19.82 2.03 -5.46
CA ASP A 51 -20.77 2.74 -4.62
C ASP A 51 -21.71 3.61 -5.47
N GLU A 52 -22.90 3.89 -4.95
CA GLU A 52 -23.91 4.76 -5.58
C GLU A 52 -23.39 6.16 -5.95
N SER A 53 -22.37 6.67 -5.24
CA SER A 53 -21.68 7.91 -5.62
C SER A 53 -21.07 7.90 -7.01
N VAL A 54 -20.61 6.74 -7.51
CA VAL A 54 -20.01 6.65 -8.85
C VAL A 54 -21.06 6.82 -9.94
N TYR A 55 -22.25 6.25 -9.75
CA TYR A 55 -23.38 6.40 -10.69
C TYR A 55 -23.98 7.80 -10.70
N ARG A 56 -23.68 8.63 -9.68
CA ARG A 56 -24.09 10.03 -9.59
C ARG A 56 -23.13 11.01 -10.28
N LEU A 57 -22.02 10.53 -10.84
CA LEU A 57 -21.15 11.34 -11.67
C LEU A 57 -21.85 11.78 -12.96
N ASP A 58 -21.45 12.93 -13.51
CA ASP A 58 -21.87 13.36 -14.84
C ASP A 58 -21.62 12.26 -15.88
N THR A 59 -22.50 12.13 -16.88
CA THR A 59 -22.47 11.04 -17.87
C THR A 59 -21.10 10.82 -18.50
N ASP A 60 -20.39 11.91 -18.85
CA ASP A 60 -19.06 11.84 -19.47
C ASP A 60 -18.00 11.33 -18.47
N LYS A 61 -18.06 11.78 -17.21
CA LYS A 61 -17.15 11.34 -16.15
C LYS A 61 -17.42 9.88 -15.80
N PHE A 62 -18.68 9.49 -15.65
CA PHE A 62 -19.07 8.11 -15.39
C PHE A 62 -18.59 7.18 -16.52
N SER A 63 -18.87 7.54 -17.77
CA SER A 63 -18.43 6.75 -18.93
C SER A 63 -16.91 6.62 -18.97
N LEU A 64 -16.18 7.72 -18.73
CA LEU A 64 -14.72 7.71 -18.67
C LEU A 64 -14.18 6.78 -17.57
N ILE A 65 -14.73 6.87 -16.36
CA ILE A 65 -14.29 6.08 -15.21
C ILE A 65 -14.63 4.60 -15.39
N ASN A 66 -15.88 4.31 -15.73
CA ASN A 66 -16.43 2.96 -15.81
C ASN A 66 -15.92 2.18 -17.02
N ASN A 67 -15.80 2.83 -18.19
CA ASN A 67 -15.49 2.13 -19.44
C ASN A 67 -14.01 2.18 -19.82
N THR A 68 -13.24 3.12 -19.26
CA THR A 68 -11.84 3.34 -19.67
C THR A 68 -10.88 3.27 -18.47
N ILE A 69 -10.95 4.23 -17.54
CA ILE A 69 -9.91 4.42 -16.53
C ILE A 69 -9.76 3.22 -15.59
N LEU A 70 -10.85 2.78 -14.94
CA LEU A 70 -10.79 1.67 -13.98
C LEU A 70 -10.48 0.33 -14.64
N PRO A 71 -11.15 -0.06 -15.76
CA PRO A 71 -10.79 -1.29 -16.45
C PRO A 71 -9.34 -1.33 -16.91
N GLU A 72 -8.80 -0.24 -17.45
CA GLU A 72 -7.40 -0.20 -17.89
C GLU A 72 -6.41 -0.24 -16.72
N ALA A 73 -6.71 0.44 -15.61
CA ALA A 73 -5.87 0.44 -14.42
C ALA A 73 -5.86 -0.93 -13.73
N VAL A 74 -7.03 -1.56 -13.59
CA VAL A 74 -7.15 -2.90 -13.04
C VAL A 74 -6.44 -3.92 -13.92
N ARG A 75 -6.71 -3.93 -15.23
CA ARG A 75 -6.08 -4.86 -16.17
C ARG A 75 -4.56 -4.79 -16.14
N PHE A 76 -3.99 -3.59 -15.95
CA PHE A 76 -2.54 -3.44 -15.77
C PHE A 76 -2.04 -4.24 -14.56
N TRP A 77 -2.68 -4.11 -13.39
CA TRP A 77 -2.27 -4.81 -12.18
C TRP A 77 -2.57 -6.31 -12.21
N GLU A 78 -3.67 -6.73 -12.83
CA GLU A 78 -3.96 -8.15 -13.07
C GLU A 78 -2.87 -8.81 -13.93
N GLN A 79 -2.32 -8.09 -14.92
CA GLN A 79 -1.22 -8.59 -15.77
C GLN A 79 0.17 -8.45 -15.13
N ALA A 80 0.37 -7.43 -14.29
CA ALA A 80 1.65 -7.13 -13.66
C ALA A 80 1.92 -8.01 -12.43
N LEU A 81 0.89 -8.54 -11.78
CA LEU A 81 1.01 -9.30 -10.54
C LEU A 81 0.34 -10.66 -10.67
N MET A 82 1.09 -11.71 -10.36
CA MET A 82 0.57 -13.06 -10.17
C MET A 82 0.36 -13.32 -8.68
N VAL A 83 -0.63 -14.14 -8.33
CA VAL A 83 -0.98 -14.44 -6.92
C VAL A 83 -1.24 -15.92 -6.70
N ARG A 84 -1.13 -16.37 -5.45
CA ARG A 84 -1.69 -17.67 -5.03
C ARG A 84 -3.21 -17.54 -5.09
N GLN A 85 -3.84 -18.23 -6.04
CA GLN A 85 -5.28 -18.15 -6.28
C GLN A 85 -6.08 -18.29 -4.98
N THR A 86 -7.04 -17.42 -4.68
CA THR A 86 -8.05 -17.65 -3.65
C THR A 86 -9.11 -18.61 -4.20
N LYS A 87 -9.22 -19.80 -3.61
CA LYS A 87 -10.21 -20.82 -4.03
C LYS A 87 -11.51 -20.73 -3.24
N GLU A 88 -11.42 -20.38 -1.96
CA GLU A 88 -12.57 -20.21 -1.10
C GLU A 88 -13.30 -18.90 -1.35
N THR A 89 -14.53 -18.83 -0.84
CA THR A 89 -15.35 -17.62 -0.93
C THR A 89 -14.87 -16.57 0.07
N ILE A 90 -14.59 -15.36 -0.42
CA ILE A 90 -14.22 -14.23 0.44
C ILE A 90 -15.46 -13.72 1.17
N ARG A 91 -15.43 -13.77 2.51
CA ARG A 91 -16.40 -13.07 3.38
C ARG A 91 -15.64 -12.12 4.28
N LEU A 92 -15.96 -10.84 4.20
CA LEU A 92 -15.27 -9.79 4.94
C LEU A 92 -15.79 -9.74 6.38
N ASN A 93 -14.88 -9.53 7.33
CA ASN A 93 -15.23 -9.42 8.74
C ASN A 93 -15.99 -8.12 8.99
N ARG A 94 -17.01 -8.16 9.85
CA ARG A 94 -17.74 -6.98 10.29
C ARG A 94 -16.86 -6.10 11.19
N LYS A 95 -17.03 -4.79 11.10
CA LYS A 95 -16.33 -3.84 11.95
C LYS A 95 -16.91 -3.85 13.37
N CYS A 96 -16.06 -3.77 14.39
CA CYS A 96 -16.49 -3.68 15.78
C CYS A 96 -16.85 -2.23 16.18
N GLU A 97 -17.75 -2.07 17.15
CA GLU A 97 -18.03 -0.75 17.73
C GLU A 97 -16.81 -0.18 18.44
N SER A 98 -16.22 -1.01 19.30
CA SER A 98 -14.94 -0.75 19.94
C SER A 98 -13.79 -0.96 18.96
N SER A 99 -12.75 -0.15 19.10
CA SER A 99 -11.46 -0.42 18.50
C SER A 99 -10.69 -1.51 19.26
N GLN A 100 -11.24 -2.06 20.34
CA GLN A 100 -10.68 -3.21 21.03
C GLN A 100 -11.37 -4.50 20.56
N VAL A 101 -10.59 -5.57 20.40
CA VAL A 101 -11.10 -6.88 19.98
C VAL A 101 -10.43 -8.00 20.77
N PHE A 102 -11.11 -9.13 20.89
CA PHE A 102 -10.52 -10.36 21.39
C PHE A 102 -10.06 -11.23 20.23
N VAL A 103 -8.93 -11.93 20.42
CA VAL A 103 -8.45 -12.94 19.48
C VAL A 103 -8.53 -14.31 20.16
N LYS A 104 -9.30 -15.23 19.59
CA LYS A 104 -9.44 -16.62 20.06
C LYS A 104 -9.41 -17.56 18.85
N ASN A 105 -8.57 -18.60 18.90
CA ASN A 105 -8.40 -19.56 17.80
C ASN A 105 -8.14 -18.88 16.43
N SER A 106 -7.31 -17.84 16.42
CA SER A 106 -7.02 -17.01 15.23
C SER A 106 -8.22 -16.29 14.62
N MET A 107 -9.37 -16.27 15.30
CA MET A 107 -10.55 -15.49 14.94
C MET A 107 -10.63 -14.23 15.79
N THR A 108 -11.14 -13.15 15.18
CA THR A 108 -11.35 -11.87 15.86
C THR A 108 -12.80 -11.77 16.30
N TYR A 109 -13.01 -11.37 17.56
CA TYR A 109 -14.32 -11.16 18.16
C TYR A 109 -14.44 -9.71 18.65
N CYS A 110 -15.55 -9.07 18.32
CA CYS A 110 -15.87 -7.73 18.81
C CYS A 110 -16.28 -7.77 20.28
N ILE A 111 -15.99 -6.70 21.02
CA ILE A 111 -16.50 -6.55 22.38
C ILE A 111 -17.97 -6.12 22.31
N ASP A 112 -18.84 -6.94 22.89
CA ASP A 112 -20.29 -6.81 23.03
C ASP A 112 -21.09 -6.78 21.71
N SER A 113 -20.66 -6.04 20.69
CA SER A 113 -21.40 -5.90 19.42
C SER A 113 -20.53 -5.51 18.23
N CYS A 114 -20.97 -5.89 17.03
CA CYS A 114 -20.48 -5.33 15.77
C CYS A 114 -21.21 -4.02 15.42
N LYS A 115 -20.57 -3.17 14.62
CA LYS A 115 -21.24 -2.04 13.98
C LYS A 115 -22.33 -2.52 13.04
N GLN A 116 -23.42 -1.76 12.97
CA GLN A 116 -24.51 -2.01 12.02
C GLN A 116 -24.04 -1.96 10.56
N ALA A 117 -23.14 -1.02 10.24
CA ALA A 117 -22.54 -0.88 8.92
C ALA A 117 -21.02 -1.08 8.99
N THR A 118 -20.49 -1.92 8.10
CA THR A 118 -19.06 -2.09 7.91
C THR A 118 -18.61 -1.25 6.72
N LEU A 119 -17.62 -0.39 6.92
CA LEU A 119 -17.10 0.50 5.88
C LEU A 119 -15.72 0.03 5.42
N CYS A 120 -15.49 0.06 4.11
CA CYS A 120 -14.18 -0.03 3.48
C CYS A 120 -13.88 1.33 2.84
N GLY A 121 -13.17 2.19 3.57
CA GLY A 121 -13.05 3.61 3.21
C GLY A 121 -14.38 4.34 3.35
N GLU A 122 -14.83 4.96 2.27
CA GLU A 122 -16.12 5.65 2.21
C GLU A 122 -17.28 4.72 1.83
N VAL A 123 -16.98 3.49 1.37
CA VAL A 123 -17.99 2.56 0.83
C VAL A 123 -18.51 1.67 1.95
N GLN A 124 -19.84 1.58 2.08
CA GLN A 124 -20.47 0.56 2.90
C GLN A 124 -20.36 -0.80 2.21
N VAL A 125 -19.72 -1.76 2.88
CA VAL A 125 -19.59 -3.12 2.37
C VAL A 125 -20.99 -3.76 2.33
N PRO A 126 -21.42 -4.30 1.17
CA PRO A 126 -22.70 -4.97 1.04
C PRO A 126 -22.85 -6.10 2.07
N PRO A 127 -24.03 -6.29 2.69
CA PRO A 127 -24.28 -7.41 3.59
C PRO A 127 -23.94 -8.76 2.97
N ASP A 128 -24.14 -8.90 1.66
CA ASP A 128 -23.83 -10.12 0.91
C ASP A 128 -22.34 -10.47 0.92
N HIS A 129 -21.46 -9.50 1.13
CA HIS A 129 -20.01 -9.70 1.17
C HIS A 129 -19.50 -9.92 2.61
N LEU A 130 -20.35 -9.76 3.62
CA LEU A 130 -19.97 -9.82 5.03
C LEU A 130 -20.14 -11.23 5.62
N ASP A 131 -19.22 -11.58 6.51
CA ASP A 131 -19.36 -12.75 7.36
C ASP A 131 -20.32 -12.47 8.54
N VAL A 132 -20.62 -13.51 9.31
CA VAL A 132 -21.34 -13.43 10.58
C VAL A 132 -20.62 -12.51 11.57
N CYS A 133 -21.38 -11.81 12.42
CA CYS A 133 -20.80 -11.04 13.52
C CYS A 133 -20.33 -12.00 14.62
N ARG A 134 -19.08 -11.85 15.04
CA ARG A 134 -18.49 -12.61 16.15
C ARG A 134 -18.28 -11.67 17.32
N VAL A 135 -18.86 -11.98 18.46
CA VAL A 135 -18.82 -11.14 19.67
C VAL A 135 -18.28 -11.94 20.84
N CYS A 136 -17.61 -11.24 21.75
CA CYS A 136 -17.46 -11.71 23.11
C CYS A 136 -18.00 -10.67 24.08
N ASN A 137 -18.42 -11.11 25.27
CA ASN A 137 -18.69 -10.20 26.38
C ASN A 137 -17.45 -9.37 26.75
N SER A 138 -17.64 -8.30 27.53
CA SER A 138 -16.55 -7.41 27.99
C SER A 138 -15.38 -8.09 28.70
N THR A 139 -15.55 -9.29 29.25
CA THR A 139 -14.47 -10.09 29.87
C THR A 139 -13.78 -11.06 28.90
N GLY A 140 -14.34 -11.20 27.69
CA GLY A 140 -13.91 -12.10 26.63
C GLY A 140 -14.13 -13.59 26.91
N GLN A 141 -14.89 -13.93 27.95
CA GLN A 141 -15.14 -15.31 28.37
C GLN A 141 -16.24 -16.01 27.56
N ASP A 142 -17.26 -15.26 27.17
CA ASP A 142 -18.37 -15.78 26.36
C ASP A 142 -18.22 -15.25 24.95
N CYS A 143 -17.65 -16.05 24.06
CA CYS A 143 -17.40 -15.73 22.66
C CYS A 143 -18.24 -16.61 21.75
N HIS A 144 -19.09 -15.99 20.93
CA HIS A 144 -20.03 -16.68 20.05
C HIS A 144 -20.32 -15.87 18.79
N GLU A 145 -21.02 -16.51 17.86
CA GLU A 145 -21.60 -15.83 16.69
C GLU A 145 -22.92 -15.18 17.10
N ASP A 146 -23.10 -13.90 16.78
CA ASP A 146 -24.34 -13.16 17.07
C ASP A 146 -25.49 -13.77 16.26
N ALA A 147 -26.45 -14.35 16.98
CA ALA A 147 -27.60 -15.05 16.42
C ALA A 147 -28.50 -14.16 15.53
N ASN A 148 -28.39 -12.84 15.64
CA ASN A 148 -29.13 -11.90 14.78
C ASN A 148 -28.44 -11.61 13.45
N THR A 149 -27.26 -12.22 13.21
CA THR A 149 -26.50 -12.01 12.00
C THR A 149 -26.34 -13.30 11.21
N THR A 150 -26.46 -13.19 9.90
CA THR A 150 -26.20 -14.28 8.96
C THR A 150 -25.05 -13.87 8.04
N ALA A 151 -24.22 -14.86 7.69
CA ALA A 151 -23.18 -14.67 6.69
C ALA A 151 -23.81 -14.53 5.31
N GLY A 152 -23.36 -13.54 4.54
CA GLY A 152 -23.77 -13.39 3.14
C GLY A 152 -23.24 -14.50 2.25
N PRO A 153 -23.71 -14.59 0.99
CA PRO A 153 -23.18 -15.52 0.00
C PRO A 153 -21.66 -15.39 -0.18
N GLY A 154 -21.09 -14.19 0.02
CA GLY A 154 -19.68 -13.89 -0.14
C GLY A 154 -19.28 -13.72 -1.60
N ILE A 155 -17.99 -13.48 -1.83
CA ILE A 155 -17.43 -13.22 -3.15
C ILE A 155 -16.63 -14.44 -3.61
N SER A 156 -17.04 -15.02 -4.73
CA SER A 156 -16.31 -16.09 -5.40
C SER A 156 -15.50 -15.54 -6.58
N ASN A 157 -14.52 -16.31 -7.04
CA ASN A 157 -13.72 -16.01 -8.24
C ASN A 157 -12.93 -14.69 -8.24
N ALA A 158 -12.65 -14.12 -7.07
CA ALA A 158 -11.80 -12.95 -6.91
C ALA A 158 -10.66 -13.24 -5.93
N ASP A 159 -9.52 -12.57 -6.11
CA ASP A 159 -8.40 -12.62 -5.17
C ASP A 159 -8.28 -11.33 -4.35
N PHE A 160 -8.85 -10.24 -4.87
CA PHE A 160 -8.93 -8.93 -4.24
C PHE A 160 -10.25 -8.24 -4.61
N VAL A 161 -10.88 -7.57 -3.64
CA VAL A 161 -12.14 -6.85 -3.81
C VAL A 161 -11.88 -5.36 -3.67
N PHE A 162 -12.23 -4.59 -4.69
CA PHE A 162 -11.93 -3.17 -4.77
C PHE A 162 -13.19 -2.33 -4.79
N TYR A 163 -13.47 -1.66 -3.67
CA TYR A 163 -14.63 -0.80 -3.48
C TYR A 163 -14.33 0.61 -3.97
N VAL A 164 -15.11 1.11 -4.91
CA VAL A 164 -14.86 2.42 -5.54
C VAL A 164 -16.01 3.38 -5.25
N SER A 165 -15.67 4.52 -4.66
CA SER A 165 -16.57 5.66 -4.49
C SER A 165 -16.12 6.87 -5.29
N ALA A 166 -17.03 7.81 -5.50
CA ALA A 166 -16.76 9.12 -6.08
C ALA A 166 -17.38 10.23 -5.22
N LEU A 167 -16.83 10.45 -4.03
CA LEU A 167 -17.31 11.45 -3.08
C LEU A 167 -16.33 12.61 -2.96
N GLN A 168 -16.86 13.83 -2.96
CA GLN A 168 -16.09 15.03 -2.65
C GLN A 168 -15.89 15.14 -1.14
N SER A 169 -14.91 14.40 -0.61
CA SER A 169 -14.61 14.35 0.83
C SER A 169 -13.65 15.46 1.27
N GLU A 170 -13.46 15.63 2.59
CA GLU A 170 -12.46 16.58 3.11
C GLU A 170 -11.05 16.33 2.56
N ARG A 171 -10.71 15.08 2.23
CA ARG A 171 -9.40 14.76 1.64
C ARG A 171 -9.25 15.31 0.23
N CYS A 172 -10.34 15.39 -0.53
CA CYS A 172 -10.34 15.97 -1.87
C CYS A 172 -10.03 17.48 -1.84
N HIS A 173 -10.29 18.15 -0.70
CA HIS A 173 -9.94 19.57 -0.52
C HIS A 173 -8.49 19.79 -0.02
N LYS A 174 -7.75 18.71 0.29
CA LYS A 174 -6.35 18.80 0.71
C LYS A 174 -5.43 18.69 -0.50
N GLY A 175 -4.75 19.80 -0.81
CA GLY A 175 -3.76 19.85 -1.88
C GLY A 175 -4.37 19.61 -3.26
N LEU A 176 -3.68 18.80 -4.09
CA LEU A 176 -4.10 18.43 -5.44
C LEU A 176 -4.57 16.97 -5.50
N THR A 177 -5.22 16.49 -4.44
CA THR A 177 -5.68 15.10 -4.35
C THR A 177 -6.74 14.82 -5.42
N VAL A 178 -6.42 13.92 -6.35
CA VAL A 178 -7.34 13.48 -7.42
C VAL A 178 -8.09 12.22 -6.98
N ALA A 179 -7.42 11.35 -6.25
CA ALA A 179 -7.99 10.15 -5.66
C ALA A 179 -7.19 9.77 -4.42
N TYR A 180 -7.73 8.87 -3.61
CA TYR A 180 -6.99 8.22 -2.53
C TYR A 180 -7.49 6.80 -2.33
N ALA A 181 -6.58 5.90 -1.99
CA ALA A 181 -6.89 4.50 -1.75
C ALA A 181 -6.13 3.91 -0.57
N ALA A 182 -6.68 2.82 -0.04
CA ALA A 182 -6.04 2.02 0.98
C ALA A 182 -6.63 0.61 0.98
N HIS A 183 -5.92 -0.33 1.60
CA HIS A 183 -6.51 -1.60 1.96
C HIS A 183 -7.46 -1.42 3.17
N CYS A 184 -8.47 -2.27 3.27
CA CYS A 184 -9.36 -2.30 4.41
C CYS A 184 -9.38 -3.66 5.11
N GLN A 185 -9.11 -4.77 4.42
CA GLN A 185 -9.00 -6.09 5.06
C GLN A 185 -7.86 -6.96 4.52
N GLN A 186 -7.30 -7.78 5.41
CA GLN A 186 -6.22 -8.73 5.13
C GLN A 186 -6.65 -10.16 5.50
N GLU A 187 -6.23 -11.14 4.70
CA GLU A 187 -6.45 -12.56 5.03
C GLU A 187 -5.61 -13.01 6.23
N ALA A 188 -6.10 -14.01 6.95
CA ALA A 188 -5.46 -14.50 8.17
C ALA A 188 -4.16 -15.30 7.92
N ALA A 189 -4.05 -15.97 6.78
CA ALA A 189 -2.96 -16.90 6.52
C ALA A 189 -1.64 -16.17 6.20
N LEU A 190 -1.61 -15.41 5.11
CA LEU A 190 -0.40 -14.71 4.65
C LEU A 190 -0.41 -13.21 4.87
N ASP A 191 -1.39 -12.68 5.61
CA ASP A 191 -1.59 -11.24 5.82
C ASP A 191 -1.77 -10.44 4.51
N ARG A 192 -2.07 -11.11 3.40
CA ARG A 192 -2.23 -10.42 2.11
C ARG A 192 -3.48 -9.54 2.16
N PRO A 193 -3.42 -8.30 1.66
CA PRO A 193 -4.62 -7.50 1.41
C PRO A 193 -5.57 -8.24 0.48
N ILE A 194 -6.84 -8.36 0.87
CA ILE A 194 -7.88 -9.01 0.08
C ILE A 194 -9.06 -8.08 -0.22
N ALA A 195 -9.15 -6.95 0.48
CA ALA A 195 -10.10 -5.90 0.17
C ALA A 195 -9.45 -4.54 0.39
N GLY A 196 -9.79 -3.60 -0.49
CA GLY A 196 -9.39 -2.22 -0.39
C GLY A 196 -10.41 -1.31 -1.05
N HIS A 197 -10.19 -0.02 -0.91
CA HIS A 197 -11.06 1.00 -1.47
C HIS A 197 -10.26 2.05 -2.22
N ALA A 198 -10.94 2.73 -3.14
CA ALA A 198 -10.53 4.02 -3.66
C ALA A 198 -11.70 4.99 -3.65
N ASN A 199 -11.40 6.25 -3.38
CA ASN A 199 -12.33 7.35 -3.60
C ASN A 199 -11.75 8.27 -4.68
N LEU A 200 -12.51 8.49 -5.74
CA LEU A 200 -12.22 9.45 -6.80
C LEU A 200 -12.84 10.80 -6.44
N CYS A 201 -12.08 11.89 -6.48
CA CYS A 201 -12.60 13.23 -6.16
C CYS A 201 -13.33 13.81 -7.37
N PRO A 202 -14.68 13.94 -7.36
CA PRO A 202 -15.46 14.28 -8.55
C PRO A 202 -15.05 15.58 -9.25
N ASP A 203 -14.63 16.58 -8.48
CA ASP A 203 -14.22 17.89 -9.00
C ASP A 203 -12.85 17.85 -9.70
N SER A 204 -12.02 16.87 -9.34
CA SER A 204 -10.68 16.66 -9.90
C SER A 204 -10.67 15.74 -11.12
N ILE A 205 -11.80 15.08 -11.45
CA ILE A 205 -11.93 14.21 -12.61
C ILE A 205 -12.11 15.08 -13.86
N SER A 206 -11.07 15.10 -14.69
CA SER A 206 -11.08 15.78 -15.99
C SER A 206 -11.32 14.81 -17.13
N THR A 207 -12.23 15.17 -18.03
CA THR A 207 -12.55 14.40 -19.24
C THR A 207 -11.69 14.79 -20.45
N LYS A 208 -10.72 15.70 -20.27
CA LYS A 208 -9.86 16.17 -21.34
C LYS A 208 -8.89 15.05 -21.77
N PRO A 209 -8.72 14.78 -23.09
CA PRO A 209 -7.83 13.73 -23.58
C PRO A 209 -6.37 13.85 -23.12
N GLN A 210 -5.89 15.08 -22.92
CA GLN A 210 -4.51 15.35 -22.48
C GLN A 210 -4.26 14.95 -21.02
N GLU A 211 -5.30 14.93 -20.19
CA GLU A 211 -5.23 14.61 -18.76
C GLU A 211 -5.56 13.14 -18.49
N LEU A 212 -6.04 12.40 -19.50
CA LEU A 212 -6.42 11.00 -19.42
C LEU A 212 -5.28 10.11 -18.91
N GLN A 213 -4.07 10.30 -19.45
CA GLN A 213 -2.90 9.51 -19.05
C GLN A 213 -2.48 9.79 -17.60
N THR A 214 -2.60 11.04 -17.16
CA THR A 214 -2.35 11.42 -15.77
C THR A 214 -3.37 10.74 -14.85
N LEU A 215 -4.66 10.84 -15.16
CA LEU A 215 -5.72 10.21 -14.37
C LEU A 215 -5.55 8.68 -14.31
N LEU A 216 -5.24 8.05 -15.44
CA LEU A 216 -4.97 6.61 -15.50
C LEU A 216 -3.77 6.23 -14.62
N SER A 217 -2.69 7.03 -14.66
CA SER A 217 -1.53 6.81 -13.80
C SER A 217 -1.85 6.99 -12.32
N THR A 218 -2.67 7.99 -11.96
CA THR A 218 -3.13 8.20 -10.59
C THR A 218 -3.97 7.02 -10.10
N VAL A 219 -4.94 6.54 -10.88
CA VAL A 219 -5.76 5.39 -10.45
C VAL A 219 -4.92 4.12 -10.31
N LYS A 220 -3.92 3.89 -11.18
CA LYS A 220 -2.96 2.79 -11.00
C LYS A 220 -2.14 2.95 -9.71
N HIS A 221 -1.69 4.16 -9.39
CA HIS A 221 -0.95 4.48 -8.16
C HIS A 221 -1.79 4.17 -6.92
N GLU A 222 -3.05 4.62 -6.90
CA GLU A 222 -3.97 4.37 -5.80
C GLU A 222 -4.28 2.87 -5.62
N ILE A 223 -4.52 2.12 -6.71
CA ILE A 223 -4.68 0.66 -6.62
C ILE A 223 -3.45 0.03 -5.96
N LEU A 224 -2.24 0.49 -6.26
CA LEU A 224 -1.03 -0.08 -5.68
C LEU A 224 -0.94 0.10 -4.16
N HIS A 225 -1.38 1.25 -3.64
CA HIS A 225 -1.49 1.46 -2.19
C HIS A 225 -2.44 0.46 -1.53
N ALA A 226 -3.55 0.15 -2.18
CA ALA A 226 -4.51 -0.84 -1.71
C ALA A 226 -3.97 -2.28 -1.80
N LEU A 227 -3.10 -2.56 -2.77
CA LEU A 227 -2.53 -3.90 -2.99
C LEU A 227 -1.32 -4.22 -2.13
N GLY A 228 -0.50 -3.22 -1.75
CA GLY A 228 0.70 -3.51 -0.96
C GLY A 228 1.65 -2.36 -0.61
N PHE A 229 1.74 -1.31 -1.43
CA PHE A 229 2.67 -0.21 -1.17
C PHE A 229 2.06 0.74 -0.15
N SER A 230 2.07 0.37 1.13
CA SER A 230 1.50 1.19 2.20
C SER A 230 2.22 0.97 3.51
N VAL A 231 2.42 2.05 4.26
CA VAL A 231 3.13 2.03 5.56
C VAL A 231 2.48 1.10 6.58
N SER A 232 1.16 0.90 6.52
CA SER A 232 0.43 -0.02 7.38
C SER A 232 0.58 -1.49 6.99
N LEU A 233 1.20 -1.80 5.84
CA LEU A 233 1.39 -3.14 5.29
C LEU A 233 2.82 -3.67 5.39
N TYR A 234 3.85 -2.82 5.47
CA TYR A 234 5.24 -3.27 5.43
C TYR A 234 5.61 -4.25 6.55
N ALA A 235 5.04 -4.06 7.75
CA ALA A 235 5.25 -4.98 8.87
C ALA A 235 4.68 -6.38 8.60
N PHE A 236 3.74 -6.51 7.68
CA PHE A 236 3.07 -7.75 7.32
C PHE A 236 3.72 -8.49 6.15
N PHE A 237 4.78 -7.92 5.55
CA PHE A 237 5.51 -8.56 4.46
C PHE A 237 6.09 -9.91 4.90
N ARG A 238 6.26 -10.79 3.91
CA ARG A 238 6.70 -12.17 4.10
C ARG A 238 7.92 -12.47 3.24
N ASN A 239 8.67 -13.49 3.67
CA ASN A 239 9.70 -14.09 2.85
C ASN A 239 9.06 -14.94 1.76
N ASP A 240 9.84 -15.32 0.75
CA ASP A 240 9.37 -16.11 -0.40
C ASP A 240 8.73 -17.45 0.01
N ASP A 241 9.18 -18.03 1.12
CA ASP A 241 8.63 -19.27 1.69
C ASP A 241 7.29 -19.06 2.42
N GLY A 242 6.84 -17.81 2.58
CA GLY A 242 5.65 -17.41 3.31
C GLY A 242 5.86 -17.20 4.82
N SER A 243 7.09 -17.28 5.34
CA SER A 243 7.36 -16.91 6.74
C SER A 243 7.21 -15.39 6.92
N PRO A 244 6.76 -14.90 8.09
CA PRO A 244 6.81 -13.47 8.38
C PRO A 244 8.23 -12.92 8.30
N ARG A 245 8.42 -11.73 7.68
CA ARG A 245 9.68 -10.98 7.76
C ARG A 245 9.83 -10.31 9.12
N THR A 246 8.75 -9.70 9.59
CA THR A 246 8.72 -9.06 10.90
C THR A 246 8.34 -10.04 12.00
N PRO A 247 9.02 -10.03 13.16
CA PRO A 247 8.64 -10.80 14.33
C PRO A 247 7.18 -10.58 14.74
N ARG A 248 6.50 -11.67 15.10
CA ARG A 248 5.08 -11.66 15.50
C ARG A 248 4.95 -11.86 17.00
N LYS A 249 3.99 -11.17 17.61
CA LYS A 249 3.63 -11.42 19.00
C LYS A 249 2.99 -12.81 19.11
N PRO A 250 3.42 -13.67 20.05
CA PRO A 250 2.90 -15.04 20.17
C PRO A 250 1.40 -15.12 20.44
N ASP A 251 0.84 -14.08 21.07
CA ASP A 251 -0.53 -14.00 21.55
C ASP A 251 -1.53 -13.71 20.39
N THR A 252 -1.17 -12.78 19.50
CA THR A 252 -2.04 -12.27 18.44
C THR A 252 -1.64 -12.73 17.04
N GLY A 253 -0.41 -13.22 16.84
CA GLY A 253 0.15 -13.54 15.53
C GLY A 253 0.47 -12.30 14.67
N LYS A 254 0.31 -11.08 15.19
CA LYS A 254 0.54 -9.82 14.49
C LYS A 254 1.89 -9.19 14.86
N PRO A 255 2.45 -8.30 14.05
CA PRO A 255 3.63 -7.52 14.42
C PRO A 255 3.39 -6.67 15.66
N TYR A 256 4.46 -6.10 16.22
CA TYR A 256 4.33 -5.17 17.35
C TYR A 256 3.71 -3.84 16.88
N LEU A 257 2.87 -3.23 17.73
CA LEU A 257 2.29 -1.92 17.44
C LEU A 257 3.26 -0.83 17.90
N ASN A 258 3.54 0.13 17.04
CA ASN A 258 4.21 1.36 17.40
C ASN A 258 3.17 2.34 17.97
N GLU A 259 3.20 2.57 19.28
CA GLU A 259 2.20 3.40 19.97
C GLU A 259 2.24 4.87 19.54
N LYS A 260 3.41 5.37 19.12
CA LYS A 260 3.54 6.77 18.69
C LYS A 260 2.80 7.01 17.37
N PHE A 261 2.95 6.10 16.42
CA PHE A 261 2.41 6.24 15.07
C PHE A 261 1.10 5.46 14.87
N GLN A 262 0.71 4.63 15.84
CA GLN A 262 -0.47 3.75 15.79
C GLN A 262 -0.46 2.81 14.57
N ILE A 263 0.73 2.36 14.14
CA ILE A 263 0.92 1.41 13.02
C ILE A 263 1.75 0.22 13.48
N HIS A 264 1.63 -0.90 12.77
CA HIS A 264 2.46 -2.07 13.02
C HIS A 264 3.91 -1.77 12.64
N GLN A 265 4.84 -2.00 13.56
CA GLN A 265 6.26 -1.75 13.40
C GLN A 265 6.86 -2.85 12.52
N TRP A 266 7.48 -2.46 11.40
CA TRP A 266 8.26 -3.35 10.54
C TRP A 266 9.62 -3.68 11.16
N SER A 267 10.26 -4.75 10.67
CA SER A 267 11.66 -5.09 10.98
C SER A 267 12.65 -4.27 10.17
N GLU A 268 13.89 -4.15 10.68
CA GLU A 268 15.03 -3.53 9.98
C GLU A 268 15.41 -4.24 8.67
N ASP A 269 14.95 -5.48 8.46
CA ASP A 269 15.09 -6.22 7.20
C ASP A 269 14.12 -5.76 6.11
N THR A 270 13.14 -4.93 6.45
CA THR A 270 12.17 -4.35 5.50
C THR A 270 12.51 -2.88 5.25
N ILE A 271 12.50 -2.08 6.33
CA ILE A 271 12.90 -0.68 6.28
C ILE A 271 13.85 -0.40 7.44
N ARG A 272 14.97 0.24 7.15
CA ARG A 272 15.94 0.68 8.15
C ARG A 272 16.39 2.11 7.92
N LYS A 273 16.82 2.76 9.00
CA LYS A 273 17.39 4.11 8.93
C LYS A 273 18.86 4.04 8.54
N VAL A 274 19.23 4.80 7.51
CA VAL A 274 20.62 4.95 7.07
C VAL A 274 21.03 6.41 7.25
N VAL A 275 22.18 6.62 7.89
CA VAL A 275 22.73 7.97 8.10
C VAL A 275 23.80 8.25 7.05
N ARG A 276 23.61 9.30 6.26
CA ARG A 276 24.64 9.89 5.40
C ARG A 276 25.32 11.02 6.17
N THR A 277 26.61 10.87 6.46
CA THR A 277 27.43 11.94 7.04
C THR A 277 27.87 12.91 5.95
N ASP A 278 28.25 14.12 6.35
CA ASP A 278 28.79 15.14 5.46
C ASP A 278 27.84 15.54 4.31
N TRP A 279 26.53 15.47 4.54
CA TRP A 279 25.52 15.83 3.56
C TRP A 279 25.57 17.34 3.29
N ALA A 280 26.10 17.76 2.14
CA ALA A 280 26.27 19.17 1.87
C ALA A 280 24.92 19.89 1.69
N VAL A 281 24.74 20.94 2.48
CA VAL A 281 23.62 21.90 2.43
C VAL A 281 24.17 23.28 2.09
N ARG A 282 23.31 24.30 1.99
CA ARG A 282 23.73 25.68 1.67
C ARG A 282 24.89 26.14 2.55
N ASP A 283 24.74 26.01 3.87
CA ASP A 283 25.67 26.49 4.89
C ASP A 283 26.34 25.33 5.65
N GLY A 284 27.26 24.64 4.99
CA GLY A 284 28.05 23.55 5.58
C GLY A 284 27.51 22.14 5.27
N THR A 285 27.67 21.24 6.23
CA THR A 285 27.26 19.83 6.13
C THR A 285 26.43 19.40 7.32
N ILE A 286 25.51 18.46 7.10
CA ILE A 286 24.69 17.86 8.15
C ILE A 286 24.75 16.33 8.11
N ASN A 287 24.31 15.68 9.17
CA ASN A 287 23.98 14.26 9.14
C ASN A 287 22.54 14.11 8.68
N ARG A 288 22.33 13.42 7.54
CA ARG A 288 21.01 13.16 6.98
C ARG A 288 20.61 11.72 7.30
N THR A 289 19.53 11.55 8.04
CA THR A 289 18.91 10.24 8.29
C THR A 289 17.85 9.98 7.22
N ILE A 290 17.94 8.82 6.56
CA ILE A 290 17.09 8.42 5.45
C ILE A 290 16.42 7.09 5.79
N ASP A 291 15.11 6.98 5.58
CA ASP A 291 14.38 5.72 5.66
C ASP A 291 14.57 4.95 4.35
N MET A 292 15.24 3.80 4.42
CA MET A 292 15.54 2.96 3.26
C MET A 292 14.70 1.70 3.26
N PHE A 293 14.07 1.40 2.12
CA PHE A 293 13.48 0.11 1.83
C PHE A 293 14.58 -0.87 1.36
N VAL A 294 14.84 -1.92 2.15
CA VAL A 294 16.05 -2.73 2.03
C VAL A 294 15.78 -4.20 1.70
N THR A 295 14.60 -4.51 1.17
CA THR A 295 14.26 -5.87 0.77
C THR A 295 15.07 -6.34 -0.45
N PRO A 296 15.33 -7.66 -0.59
CA PRO A 296 16.37 -8.15 -1.49
C PRO A 296 16.23 -7.75 -2.96
N ARG A 297 15.03 -7.83 -3.55
CA ARG A 297 14.81 -7.47 -4.95
C ARG A 297 14.81 -5.97 -5.14
N VAL A 298 14.24 -5.21 -4.20
CA VAL A 298 14.33 -3.73 -4.23
C VAL A 298 15.78 -3.28 -4.25
N VAL A 299 16.62 -3.84 -3.37
CA VAL A 299 18.08 -3.59 -3.33
C VAL A 299 18.75 -3.96 -4.64
N GLN A 300 18.38 -5.09 -5.26
CA GLN A 300 18.94 -5.48 -6.54
C GLN A 300 18.57 -4.47 -7.64
N GLU A 301 17.29 -4.15 -7.81
CA GLU A 301 16.81 -3.27 -8.88
C GLU A 301 17.36 -1.84 -8.76
N VAL A 302 17.49 -1.29 -7.55
CA VAL A 302 18.09 0.05 -7.39
C VAL A 302 19.59 0.04 -7.64
N ARG A 303 20.32 -1.01 -7.26
CA ARG A 303 21.76 -1.14 -7.56
C ARG A 303 22.00 -1.20 -9.06
N ASP A 304 21.17 -1.97 -9.76
CA ASP A 304 21.23 -2.12 -11.22
C ASP A 304 20.79 -0.84 -11.93
N HIS A 305 19.73 -0.18 -11.45
CA HIS A 305 19.23 1.08 -12.00
C HIS A 305 20.28 2.19 -11.91
N PHE A 306 20.85 2.44 -10.72
CA PHE A 306 21.84 3.50 -10.52
C PHE A 306 23.26 3.10 -10.90
N SER A 307 23.54 1.83 -11.22
CA SER A 307 24.90 1.28 -11.32
C SER A 307 25.74 1.52 -10.05
N CYS A 308 25.15 1.26 -8.88
CA CYS A 308 25.78 1.49 -7.58
C CYS A 308 25.64 0.30 -6.63
N GLN A 309 26.62 -0.60 -6.61
CA GLN A 309 26.60 -1.81 -5.77
C GLN A 309 26.66 -1.56 -4.26
N LYS A 310 27.07 -0.35 -3.83
CA LYS A 310 27.14 0.03 -2.41
C LYS A 310 25.78 0.47 -1.84
N LEU A 311 24.80 0.74 -2.71
CA LEU A 311 23.50 1.25 -2.29
C LEU A 311 22.77 0.21 -1.45
N GLU A 312 22.22 0.64 -0.32
CA GLU A 312 21.63 -0.22 0.70
C GLU A 312 20.17 -0.56 0.45
N GLY A 313 19.49 0.16 -0.44
CA GLY A 313 18.06 0.00 -0.73
C GLY A 313 17.50 1.11 -1.63
N ALA A 314 16.19 1.27 -1.62
CA ALA A 314 15.49 2.42 -2.21
C ALA A 314 15.13 3.45 -1.12
N GLU A 315 15.32 4.74 -1.38
CA GLU A 315 14.94 5.80 -0.45
C GLU A 315 13.42 5.99 -0.45
N LEU A 316 12.82 6.09 0.73
CA LEU A 316 11.43 6.48 0.91
C LEU A 316 11.33 7.98 1.11
N GLU A 317 10.23 8.56 0.64
CA GLU A 317 9.90 9.98 0.80
C GLU A 317 9.86 10.34 2.30
N ASP A 318 10.47 11.47 2.64
CA ASP A 318 10.57 11.97 4.03
C ASP A 318 9.91 13.34 4.25
N GLN A 319 9.33 13.93 3.20
CA GLN A 319 8.58 15.18 3.23
C GLN A 319 7.06 14.96 3.01
N GLY A 320 6.28 16.04 3.07
CA GLY A 320 4.84 16.01 2.74
C GLY A 320 3.88 15.44 3.81
N GLY A 321 4.37 15.16 5.02
CA GLY A 321 3.57 14.72 6.17
C GLY A 321 3.15 13.24 6.13
N GLU A 322 2.25 12.82 7.03
CA GLU A 322 1.89 11.40 7.24
C GLU A 322 1.26 10.70 6.02
N GLY A 323 0.63 11.45 5.11
CA GLY A 323 0.05 10.90 3.88
C GLY A 323 1.08 10.66 2.76
N THR A 324 2.28 11.23 2.89
CA THR A 324 3.27 11.27 1.82
C THR A 324 4.56 10.55 2.23
N ALA A 325 5.03 10.79 3.46
CA ALA A 325 6.24 10.18 3.97
C ALA A 325 6.05 8.67 4.18
N LEU A 326 7.08 7.88 3.85
CA LEU A 326 7.12 6.40 3.94
C LEU A 326 6.12 5.64 3.05
N THR A 327 5.13 6.31 2.45
CA THR A 327 4.17 5.70 1.53
C THR A 327 4.58 5.82 0.06
N HIS A 328 5.64 6.57 -0.21
CA HIS A 328 6.15 6.85 -1.56
C HIS A 328 7.65 6.68 -1.66
N TRP A 329 8.15 6.55 -2.89
CA TRP A 329 9.56 6.69 -3.20
C TRP A 329 10.03 8.14 -3.10
N GLU A 330 11.28 8.33 -2.67
CA GLU A 330 11.93 9.64 -2.61
C GLU A 330 12.03 10.28 -4.00
N LYS A 331 11.34 11.40 -4.18
CA LYS A 331 11.24 12.08 -5.48
C LYS A 331 12.59 12.55 -6.00
N ARG A 332 13.52 12.97 -5.13
CA ARG A 332 14.84 13.44 -5.54
C ARG A 332 15.59 12.41 -6.40
N VAL A 333 15.59 11.15 -5.98
CA VAL A 333 16.37 10.08 -6.66
C VAL A 333 15.57 9.31 -7.70
N LEU A 334 14.24 9.35 -7.64
CA LEU A 334 13.37 8.54 -8.52
C LEU A 334 12.40 9.35 -9.40
N GLU A 335 12.25 10.65 -9.19
CA GLU A 335 11.53 11.66 -10.00
C GLU A 335 10.28 11.18 -10.76
N ASN A 336 10.43 10.63 -11.97
CA ASN A 336 9.32 10.15 -12.79
C ASN A 336 8.87 8.72 -12.48
N GLU A 337 9.31 8.13 -11.37
CA GLU A 337 8.71 6.92 -10.84
C GLU A 337 7.26 7.20 -10.40
N ALA A 338 6.34 6.33 -10.81
CA ALA A 338 4.92 6.51 -10.64
C ALA A 338 4.45 6.54 -9.17
N MET A 339 5.23 5.99 -8.24
CA MET A 339 4.99 5.95 -6.79
C MET A 339 5.78 7.00 -6.02
N THR A 340 6.19 8.10 -6.66
CA THR A 340 6.64 9.31 -5.95
C THR A 340 5.43 10.15 -5.50
N GLY A 341 5.55 10.90 -4.40
CA GLY A 341 4.42 11.59 -3.75
C GLY A 341 3.78 12.75 -4.54
N THR A 342 4.28 13.06 -5.73
CA THR A 342 3.68 14.08 -6.60
C THR A 342 3.80 13.66 -8.06
N HIS A 343 2.69 13.72 -8.80
CA HIS A 343 2.67 13.35 -10.21
C HIS A 343 3.61 14.21 -11.06
N THR A 344 4.30 13.57 -12.00
CA THR A 344 5.17 14.18 -13.00
C THR A 344 4.72 13.76 -14.38
N GLN A 345 5.10 14.53 -15.41
CA GLN A 345 4.87 14.10 -16.78
C GLN A 345 5.65 12.79 -17.03
N SER A 346 5.04 11.81 -17.71
CA SER A 346 5.63 10.50 -18.02
C SER A 346 5.98 9.62 -16.81
N SER A 347 5.02 9.43 -15.89
CA SER A 347 5.12 8.48 -14.78
C SER A 347 5.41 7.06 -15.25
N ALA A 348 6.40 6.41 -14.63
CA ALA A 348 6.87 5.07 -14.94
C ALA A 348 6.65 4.15 -13.74
N PHE A 349 5.82 3.12 -13.90
CA PHE A 349 5.78 1.97 -12.98
C PHE A 349 7.00 1.11 -13.24
N SER A 350 8.07 1.34 -12.48
CA SER A 350 9.39 0.80 -12.77
C SER A 350 9.58 -0.63 -12.25
N ARG A 351 10.70 -1.25 -12.63
CA ARG A 351 11.12 -2.54 -12.04
C ARG A 351 11.31 -2.45 -10.52
N ILE A 352 11.68 -1.28 -9.99
CA ILE A 352 11.84 -1.05 -8.54
C ILE A 352 10.50 -1.20 -7.81
N THR A 353 9.42 -0.61 -8.35
CA THR A 353 8.08 -0.74 -7.78
C THR A 353 7.54 -2.16 -7.88
N LEU A 354 7.74 -2.84 -9.01
CA LEU A 354 7.37 -4.24 -9.15
C LEU A 354 8.17 -5.15 -8.20
N ALA A 355 9.44 -4.84 -7.94
CA ALA A 355 10.26 -5.56 -6.97
C ALA A 355 9.75 -5.41 -5.53
N LEU A 356 9.25 -4.23 -5.13
CA LEU A 356 8.61 -4.07 -3.83
C LEU A 356 7.38 -4.96 -3.70
N MET A 357 6.56 -5.03 -4.76
CA MET A 357 5.37 -5.89 -4.76
C MET A 357 5.73 -7.37 -4.71
N GLU A 358 6.81 -7.81 -5.35
CA GLU A 358 7.29 -9.19 -5.24
C GLU A 358 7.89 -9.47 -3.84
N ASP A 359 8.69 -8.55 -3.29
CA ASP A 359 9.29 -8.67 -1.96
C ASP A 359 8.28 -8.61 -0.81
N SER A 360 7.03 -8.24 -1.08
CA SER A 360 5.91 -8.41 -0.13
C SER A 360 5.69 -9.87 0.26
N GLY A 361 6.09 -10.82 -0.61
CA GLY A 361 5.84 -12.25 -0.47
C GLY A 361 4.42 -12.68 -0.86
N TRP A 362 3.56 -11.73 -1.23
CA TRP A 362 2.18 -11.96 -1.63
C TRP A 362 2.01 -12.23 -3.12
N TYR A 363 2.85 -11.59 -3.93
CA TYR A 363 2.76 -11.61 -5.39
C TYR A 363 4.07 -12.08 -6.01
N LYS A 364 3.99 -12.51 -7.26
CA LYS A 364 5.13 -12.60 -8.16
C LYS A 364 4.94 -11.55 -9.25
N ALA A 365 5.95 -10.72 -9.49
CA ALA A 365 5.80 -9.63 -10.43
C ALA A 365 6.18 -10.06 -11.85
N ASN A 366 5.38 -9.63 -12.82
CA ASN A 366 5.72 -9.72 -14.23
C ASN A 366 6.51 -8.48 -14.66
N TYR A 367 7.84 -8.57 -14.57
CA TYR A 367 8.73 -7.46 -14.91
C TYR A 367 8.68 -7.01 -16.39
N SER A 368 8.03 -7.76 -17.30
CA SER A 368 7.81 -7.29 -18.67
C SER A 368 6.82 -6.11 -18.74
N MET A 369 6.01 -5.94 -17.70
CA MET A 369 5.06 -4.83 -17.56
C MET A 369 5.71 -3.54 -17.05
N ALA A 370 6.98 -3.59 -16.64
CA ALA A 370 7.69 -2.43 -16.12
C ALA A 370 7.94 -1.39 -17.21
N SER A 371 7.58 -0.15 -16.93
CA SER A 371 8.00 0.99 -17.73
C SER A 371 9.48 1.31 -17.48
N PRO A 372 10.24 1.72 -18.51
CA PRO A 372 11.63 2.12 -18.33
C PRO A 372 11.71 3.40 -17.49
N LEU A 373 12.41 3.33 -16.35
CA LEU A 373 12.78 4.51 -15.58
C LEU A 373 14.11 5.04 -16.12
N THR A 374 14.12 6.28 -16.64
CA THR A 374 15.33 6.89 -17.22
C THR A 374 16.06 7.79 -16.23
N TRP A 375 15.34 8.38 -15.28
CA TRP A 375 15.92 9.27 -14.28
C TRP A 375 16.93 8.54 -13.40
N GLY A 376 18.12 9.13 -13.20
CA GLY A 376 19.16 8.53 -12.36
C GLY A 376 19.88 7.32 -12.94
N ARG A 377 19.40 6.75 -14.05
CA ARG A 377 19.90 5.48 -14.57
C ARG A 377 21.39 5.55 -14.93
N GLY A 378 22.19 4.68 -14.32
CA GLY A 378 23.63 4.57 -14.53
C GLY A 378 24.46 5.77 -14.03
N LEU A 379 23.89 6.68 -13.25
CA LEU A 379 24.61 7.87 -12.76
C LEU A 379 25.55 7.59 -11.57
N GLY A 380 25.56 6.36 -11.06
CA GLY A 380 26.48 5.86 -10.05
C GLY A 380 26.17 6.30 -8.63
N CYS A 381 26.99 5.84 -7.68
CA CYS A 381 26.79 6.07 -6.25
C CYS A 381 26.80 7.54 -5.84
N ASN A 382 27.54 8.40 -6.57
CA ASN A 382 27.58 9.84 -6.26
C ASN A 382 26.18 10.46 -6.44
N PHE A 383 25.45 10.07 -7.47
CA PHE A 383 24.08 10.55 -7.68
C PHE A 383 23.12 10.04 -6.59
N ALA A 384 23.15 8.73 -6.32
CA ALA A 384 22.20 8.11 -5.40
C ALA A 384 22.46 8.48 -3.93
N MET A 385 23.73 8.55 -3.51
CA MET A 385 24.08 8.59 -2.07
C MET A 385 24.51 9.96 -1.55
N ARG A 386 24.66 10.99 -2.40
CA ARG A 386 25.08 12.34 -1.99
C ARG A 386 24.00 13.37 -2.20
N SER A 387 24.20 14.54 -1.60
CA SER A 387 23.30 15.67 -1.78
C SER A 387 23.37 16.20 -3.22
N CYS A 388 22.28 16.86 -3.63
CA CYS A 388 22.23 17.58 -4.91
C CYS A 388 23.39 18.56 -5.05
N LYS A 389 23.71 19.31 -3.98
CA LYS A 389 24.83 20.27 -3.98
C LYS A 389 26.16 19.58 -4.27
N ASP A 390 26.46 18.47 -3.59
CA ASP A 390 27.70 17.72 -3.79
C ASP A 390 27.79 17.14 -5.21
N TRP A 391 26.69 16.57 -5.71
CA TRP A 391 26.66 15.99 -7.04
C TRP A 391 26.87 17.04 -8.13
N ILE A 392 26.23 18.20 -8.02
CA ILE A 392 26.40 19.33 -8.94
C ILE A 392 27.85 19.82 -8.91
N THR A 393 28.39 20.08 -7.71
CA THR A 393 29.74 20.64 -7.51
C THR A 393 30.83 19.67 -7.99
N SER A 394 30.64 18.37 -7.79
CA SER A 394 31.60 17.34 -8.23
C SER A 394 31.61 17.14 -9.76
N ASN A 395 30.52 17.49 -10.44
CA ASN A 395 30.36 17.25 -11.87
C ASN A 395 30.52 18.51 -12.73
N THR A 396 30.86 19.67 -12.14
CA THR A 396 30.94 20.98 -12.80
C THR A 396 31.86 21.01 -14.03
N LEU A 397 32.87 20.14 -14.12
CA LEU A 397 33.78 20.02 -15.28
C LEU A 397 33.31 19.04 -16.37
N ARG A 398 32.46 18.04 -16.04
CA ARG A 398 31.82 17.13 -17.02
C ARG A 398 30.50 17.69 -17.58
N LEU A 399 30.01 18.78 -16.98
CA LEU A 399 28.74 19.46 -17.27
C LEU A 399 28.74 20.29 -18.57
N ALA A 400 29.68 20.08 -19.51
CA ALA A 400 29.70 20.74 -20.81
C ALA A 400 28.84 20.03 -21.89
N LEU A 401 28.51 18.72 -21.80
CA LEU A 401 28.16 17.96 -23.01
C LEU A 401 26.82 17.18 -23.16
N TRP A 402 25.81 17.19 -22.26
CA TRP A 402 24.61 16.35 -22.50
C TRP A 402 23.22 16.88 -22.11
N LYS A 403 22.17 16.46 -22.85
CA LYS A 403 20.74 16.85 -22.70
C LYS A 403 20.05 16.30 -21.43
N ALA A 404 20.64 15.34 -20.70
CA ALA A 404 20.16 14.93 -19.38
C ALA A 404 20.30 16.03 -18.30
N LYS A 405 21.05 17.11 -18.61
CA LYS A 405 21.34 18.27 -17.77
C LYS A 405 20.15 19.03 -17.22
N GLN A 406 19.09 19.25 -18.00
CA GLN A 406 18.08 20.25 -17.61
C GLN A 406 17.16 19.75 -16.50
N LYS A 407 16.67 18.50 -16.56
CA LYS A 407 15.73 18.00 -15.53
C LYS A 407 16.40 17.77 -14.16
N ALA A 408 17.65 17.25 -14.12
CA ALA A 408 18.43 17.03 -12.88
C ALA A 408 18.70 18.33 -12.12
N ILE A 409 19.08 19.38 -12.84
CA ILE A 409 19.31 20.71 -12.28
C ILE A 409 17.98 21.34 -11.84
N THR A 410 16.89 21.19 -12.59
CA THR A 410 15.59 21.77 -12.22
C THR A 410 14.99 21.16 -10.95
N LEU A 411 15.15 19.86 -10.68
CA LEU A 411 14.65 19.29 -9.41
C LEU A 411 15.59 19.54 -8.23
N CYS A 412 16.92 19.49 -8.42
CA CYS A 412 17.89 19.80 -7.37
C CYS A 412 17.93 21.29 -6.96
N ILE A 413 17.30 22.19 -7.73
CA ILE A 413 17.09 23.60 -7.37
C ILE A 413 15.77 23.81 -6.61
N VAL A 414 14.83 22.86 -6.69
CA VAL A 414 13.48 22.96 -6.11
C VAL A 414 13.37 22.25 -4.74
N PHE A 415 14.32 21.39 -4.38
CA PHE A 415 14.36 20.68 -3.08
C PHE A 415 15.62 21.00 -2.26
#